data_AF-A0A2W7KGW9-F1
#
_entry.id   AF-A0A2W7KGW9-F1
#
_cell.length_a   1.000
_cell.length_b   1.000
_cell.length_c   1.000
_cell.angle_alpha   90.00
_cell.angle_beta   90.00
_cell.angle_gamma   90.00
#
_symmetry.space_group_name_H-M   'P 1'
#
loop_
_entity.id
_entity.type
_entity.pdbx_description
1 polymer ?
#
loop_
_entity_poly.entity_id
_entity_poly.type
_entity_poly.pdbx_seq_one_letter_code
_entity_poly.pdbx_strand_id
1 'polypeptide(L)'
;MLTILGPLDSSTAELRVSIRTGMFYPAEAKYANGVLVELPYPTDDTRLLTKAAQEAVERVYREGFRYSKAEVLLLDLSQRGEITGDLFAASQPVASEKLMSVLDTVNARWGRGTMRLASVPVDPSWGMRREMMSQSFTTRMDELWTVYCT
;
A
#
# COMPACT_ATOMS: atom_id res chain seq x y z
N MET A 1 3.47 1.43 -3.96
CA MET A 1 3.20 1.66 -2.52
C MET A 1 1.91 0.97 -2.14
N LEU A 2 1.93 -0.05 -1.28
CA LEU A 2 0.78 -0.27 -0.40
C LEU A 2 0.94 0.74 0.74
N THR A 3 0.28 1.88 0.64
CA THR A 3 -0.10 2.59 1.86
C THR A 3 -1.49 2.10 2.15
N ILE A 4 -1.60 1.11 3.03
CA ILE A 4 -2.89 0.68 3.57
C ILE A 4 -3.44 1.89 4.33
N LEU A 5 -4.34 2.63 3.68
CA LEU A 5 -5.13 3.71 4.26
C LEU A 5 -6.43 3.06 4.74
N GLY A 6 -6.35 2.33 5.84
CA GLY A 6 -7.50 2.04 6.69
C GLY A 6 -7.53 3.06 7.83
N PRO A 7 -8.68 3.33 8.45
CA PRO A 7 -8.69 3.91 9.79
C PRO A 7 -7.79 3.06 10.71
N LEU A 8 -7.09 3.70 11.66
CA LEU A 8 -6.08 3.08 12.54
C LEU A 8 -6.59 1.85 13.35
N ASP A 9 -7.90 1.61 13.34
CA ASP A 9 -8.56 0.56 14.12
C ASP A 9 -9.43 -0.39 13.27
N SER A 10 -9.14 -0.56 11.97
CA SER A 10 -9.82 -1.55 11.12
C SER A 10 -8.94 -2.75 10.77
N SER A 11 -9.50 -3.95 10.87
CA SER A 11 -8.94 -5.20 10.35
C SER A 11 -9.61 -5.58 9.02
N THR A 12 -8.91 -6.31 8.16
CA THR A 12 -9.43 -6.80 6.86
C THR A 12 -9.43 -8.32 6.85
N ALA A 13 -10.51 -8.94 6.37
CA ALA A 13 -10.60 -10.39 6.19
C ALA A 13 -10.22 -10.84 4.77
N GLU A 14 -10.31 -9.95 3.78
CA GLU A 14 -10.09 -10.26 2.38
C GLU A 14 -9.17 -9.24 1.69
N LEU A 15 -8.33 -9.74 0.79
CA LEU A 15 -7.39 -8.95 0.02
C LEU A 15 -7.56 -9.23 -1.47
N ARG A 16 -7.86 -8.22 -2.28
CA ARG A 16 -7.82 -8.35 -3.73
C ARG A 16 -6.57 -7.70 -4.31
N VAL A 17 -5.79 -8.48 -5.05
CA VAL A 17 -4.61 -8.00 -5.77
C VAL A 17 -4.88 -8.07 -7.27
N SER A 18 -4.64 -6.98 -7.98
CA SER A 18 -4.88 -6.90 -9.43
C SER A 18 -3.72 -6.24 -10.16
N ILE A 19 -3.42 -6.70 -11.37
CA ILE A 19 -2.39 -6.15 -12.25
C ILE A 19 -2.94 -5.92 -13.64
N ARG A 20 -2.45 -4.88 -14.33
CA ARG A 20 -2.87 -4.57 -15.71
C ARG A 20 -1.76 -3.95 -16.55
N THR A 21 -1.78 -4.23 -17.85
CA THR A 21 -0.93 -3.60 -18.86
C THR A 21 -1.44 -2.20 -19.21
N GLY A 22 -0.57 -1.38 -19.80
CA GLY A 22 -0.92 -0.03 -20.23
C GLY A 22 -1.84 -0.04 -21.46
N MET A 23 -2.66 1.01 -21.61
CA MET A 23 -3.51 1.19 -22.79
C MET A 23 -2.83 1.98 -23.93
N PHE A 24 -1.63 2.52 -23.69
CA PHE A 24 -0.97 3.50 -24.57
C PHE A 24 -0.21 2.89 -25.76
N TYR A 25 0.00 1.56 -25.81
CA TYR A 25 0.71 0.89 -26.90
C TYR A 25 -0.22 -0.13 -27.59
N PRO A 26 -0.84 0.21 -28.74
CA PRO A 26 -1.82 -0.66 -29.41
C PRO A 26 -1.24 -1.99 -29.91
N ALA A 27 0.06 -2.03 -30.20
CA ALA A 27 0.76 -3.19 -30.74
C ALA A 27 1.20 -4.20 -29.66
N GLU A 28 1.07 -3.87 -28.37
CA GLU A 28 1.47 -4.75 -27.28
C GLU A 28 0.34 -5.66 -26.81
N ALA A 29 0.70 -6.85 -26.34
CA ALA A 29 -0.25 -7.80 -25.77
C ALA A 29 -0.88 -7.21 -24.50
N LYS A 30 -2.21 -7.16 -24.48
CA LYS A 30 -2.97 -6.63 -23.34
C LYS A 30 -3.25 -7.73 -22.34
N TYR A 31 -3.05 -7.43 -21.07
CA TYR A 31 -3.35 -8.35 -19.99
C TYR A 31 -3.83 -7.60 -18.75
N ALA A 32 -4.90 -8.11 -18.16
CA ALA A 32 -5.40 -7.67 -16.88
C ALA A 32 -5.89 -8.91 -16.12
N ASN A 33 -5.50 -9.02 -14.87
CA ASN A 33 -5.93 -10.11 -14.01
C ASN A 33 -5.94 -9.66 -12.56
N GLY A 34 -6.75 -10.32 -11.73
CA GLY A 34 -6.78 -10.10 -10.31
C GLY A 34 -7.21 -11.34 -9.57
N VAL A 35 -6.73 -11.48 -8.35
CA VAL A 35 -7.02 -12.60 -7.46
C VAL A 35 -7.54 -12.07 -6.14
N LEU A 36 -8.53 -12.75 -5.60
CA LEU A 36 -9.03 -12.55 -4.25
C LEU A 36 -8.31 -13.54 -3.33
N VAL A 37 -7.83 -13.05 -2.20
CA VAL A 37 -7.16 -13.83 -1.17
C VAL A 37 -7.91 -13.66 0.13
N GLU A 38 -8.46 -14.75 0.63
CA GLU A 38 -9.01 -14.82 1.98
C GLU A 38 -7.85 -14.93 2.98
N LEU A 39 -7.91 -14.13 4.02
CA LEU A 39 -6.93 -14.15 5.11
C LEU A 39 -7.37 -15.19 6.15
N PRO A 40 -6.43 -15.82 6.89
CA PRO A 40 -6.76 -16.84 7.88
C PRO A 40 -7.65 -16.32 9.01
N TYR A 41 -7.62 -15.01 9.23
CA TYR A 41 -8.46 -14.26 10.15
C TYR A 41 -8.41 -12.77 9.77
N PRO A 42 -9.41 -11.98 10.17
CA PRO A 42 -9.36 -10.54 10.03
C PRO A 42 -8.12 -9.97 10.72
N THR A 43 -7.28 -9.25 9.98
CA THR A 43 -5.97 -8.79 10.48
C THR A 43 -5.65 -7.35 10.06
N ASP A 44 -4.86 -6.68 10.88
CA ASP A 44 -4.20 -5.41 10.58
C ASP A 44 -2.67 -5.58 10.46
N ASP A 45 -2.15 -6.81 10.59
CA ASP A 45 -0.73 -7.08 10.59
C ASP A 45 -0.16 -6.86 9.19
N THR A 46 0.51 -5.72 9.03
CA THR A 46 1.14 -5.30 7.77
C THR A 46 2.08 -6.35 7.19
N ARG A 47 2.69 -7.21 8.02
CA ARG A 47 3.57 -8.28 7.56
C ARG A 47 2.78 -9.39 6.88
N LEU A 48 1.67 -9.81 7.48
CA LEU A 48 0.79 -10.83 6.90
C LEU A 48 0.18 -10.32 5.59
N LEU A 49 -0.32 -9.08 5.60
CA LEU A 49 -0.92 -8.44 4.42
C LEU A 49 0.09 -8.30 3.27
N THR A 50 1.33 -7.90 3.58
CA THR A 50 2.39 -7.78 2.57
C THR A 50 2.77 -9.13 1.99
N LYS A 51 2.87 -10.17 2.82
CA LYS A 51 3.17 -11.52 2.37
C LYS A 51 2.06 -12.07 1.47
N ALA A 52 0.80 -11.95 1.90
CA ALA A 52 -0.35 -12.35 1.11
C ALA A 52 -0.41 -11.60 -0.23
N ALA A 53 -0.10 -10.31 -0.24
CA ALA A 53 -0.04 -9.52 -1.46
C ALA A 53 1.07 -10.00 -2.41
N GLN A 54 2.26 -10.32 -1.90
CA GLN A 54 3.37 -10.83 -2.71
C GLN A 54 3.01 -12.17 -3.35
N GLU A 55 2.52 -13.13 -2.56
CA GLU A 55 2.05 -14.43 -3.07
C GLU A 55 0.94 -14.28 -4.11
N ALA A 56 0.03 -13.32 -3.91
CA ALA A 56 -1.03 -13.03 -4.86
C ALA A 56 -0.50 -12.48 -6.19
N VAL A 57 0.48 -11.56 -6.15
CA VAL A 57 1.13 -11.04 -7.36
C VAL A 57 1.81 -12.15 -8.14
N GLU A 58 2.52 -13.07 -7.46
CA GLU A 58 3.17 -14.20 -8.13
C GLU A 58 2.18 -15.08 -8.90
N ARG A 59 0.94 -15.23 -8.42
CA ARG A 59 -0.11 -16.02 -9.10
C ARG A 59 -0.68 -15.31 -10.34
N VAL A 60 -0.79 -13.99 -10.31
CA VAL A 60 -1.37 -13.22 -11.43
C VAL A 60 -0.33 -12.76 -12.44
N TYR A 61 0.95 -12.72 -12.05
CA TYR A 61 2.05 -12.30 -12.90
C TYR A 61 2.28 -13.30 -14.04
N ARG A 62 2.55 -12.75 -15.23
CA ARG A 62 2.94 -13.51 -16.43
C ARG A 62 4.10 -12.80 -17.10
N GLU A 63 5.12 -13.57 -17.43
CA GLU A 63 6.25 -13.08 -18.21
C GLU A 63 5.80 -12.61 -19.61
N GLY A 64 6.56 -11.70 -20.21
CA GLY A 64 6.29 -11.16 -21.54
C GLY A 64 5.28 -10.01 -21.60
N PHE A 65 4.68 -9.62 -20.46
CA PHE A 65 3.76 -8.47 -20.39
C PHE A 65 4.40 -7.24 -19.73
N ARG A 66 4.15 -6.07 -20.30
CA ARG A 66 4.53 -4.76 -19.73
C ARG A 66 3.42 -4.24 -18.82
N TYR A 67 3.50 -4.59 -17.56
CA TYR A 67 2.57 -4.10 -16.54
C TYR A 67 2.74 -2.60 -16.31
N SER A 68 1.62 -1.87 -16.28
CA SER A 68 1.60 -0.42 -16.01
C SER A 68 1.04 -0.08 -14.64
N LYS A 69 0.22 -0.97 -14.06
CA LYS A 69 -0.42 -0.74 -12.77
C LYS A 69 -0.60 -2.04 -12.01
N ALA A 70 -0.37 -1.96 -10.70
CA ALA A 70 -0.75 -2.96 -9.72
C ALA A 70 -1.59 -2.28 -8.63
N GLU A 71 -2.62 -2.98 -8.17
CA GLU A 71 -3.58 -2.50 -7.18
C GLU A 71 -3.73 -3.57 -6.10
N VAL A 72 -3.81 -3.11 -4.86
CA VAL A 72 -4.17 -3.94 -3.71
C VAL A 72 -5.34 -3.27 -3.02
N LEU A 73 -6.44 -3.99 -2.93
CA LEU A 73 -7.70 -3.54 -2.35
C LEU A 73 -7.98 -4.38 -1.12
N LEU A 74 -8.16 -3.72 0.02
CA LEU A 74 -8.64 -4.37 1.23
C LEU A 74 -10.16 -4.47 1.17
N LEU A 75 -10.67 -5.65 1.49
CA LEU A 75 -12.08 -5.99 1.47
C LEU A 75 -12.48 -6.52 2.85
N ASP A 76 -13.78 -6.49 3.11
CA ASP A 76 -14.37 -6.88 4.40
C ASP A 76 -13.65 -6.21 5.59
N LEU A 77 -13.71 -4.88 5.61
CA LEU A 77 -13.14 -4.07 6.68
C LEU A 77 -14.10 -4.07 7.87
N SER A 78 -13.60 -4.46 9.03
CA SER A 78 -14.35 -4.44 10.29
C SER A 78 -13.57 -3.65 11.34
N GLN A 79 -14.27 -2.99 12.26
CA GLN A 79 -13.62 -2.31 13.38
C GLN A 79 -13.15 -3.31 14.44
N ARG A 80 -12.08 -2.97 15.16
CA ARG A 80 -11.66 -3.76 16.33
C ARG A 80 -12.82 -3.91 17.32
N GLY A 81 -13.16 -5.16 17.64
CA GLY A 81 -14.22 -5.50 18.59
C GLY A 81 -15.60 -5.74 17.98
N GLU A 82 -15.82 -5.46 16.69
CA GLU A 82 -17.08 -5.83 15.99
C GLU A 82 -17.13 -7.32 15.68
N ILE A 83 -15.98 -7.96 15.52
CA ILE A 83 -15.89 -9.38 15.20
C ILE A 83 -15.88 -10.18 16.51
N THR A 84 -16.98 -10.84 16.81
CA THR A 84 -17.02 -11.89 17.83
C THR A 84 -16.48 -13.18 17.22
N GLY A 85 -15.28 -13.59 17.65
CA GLY A 85 -14.69 -14.85 17.20
C GLY A 85 -15.44 -16.07 17.77
N ASP A 86 -15.37 -17.17 17.04
CA ASP A 86 -15.70 -18.49 17.59
C ASP A 86 -14.57 -18.94 18.53
N LEU A 87 -14.88 -19.78 19.53
CA LEU A 87 -13.92 -20.26 20.54
C LEU A 87 -12.72 -20.97 19.91
N PHE A 88 -12.91 -21.54 18.72
CA PHE A 88 -11.89 -22.27 17.95
C PHE A 88 -11.42 -21.53 16.69
N ALA A 89 -11.95 -20.34 16.41
CA ALA A 89 -11.49 -19.56 15.27
C ALA A 89 -10.03 -19.14 15.48
N ALA A 90 -9.24 -19.24 14.41
CA ALA A 90 -7.92 -18.63 14.40
C ALA A 90 -8.11 -17.12 14.59
N SER A 91 -7.27 -16.53 15.44
CA SER A 91 -7.28 -15.10 15.71
C SER A 91 -5.87 -14.54 15.62
N GLN A 92 -5.79 -13.23 15.42
CA GLN A 92 -4.51 -12.56 15.39
C GLN A 92 -3.77 -12.73 16.72
N PRO A 93 -2.50 -13.14 16.72
CA PRO A 93 -1.72 -13.25 17.94
C PRO A 93 -1.62 -11.90 18.67
N VAL A 94 -1.78 -11.91 20.00
CA VAL A 94 -1.62 -10.73 20.85
C VAL A 94 -0.26 -10.05 20.67
N ALA A 95 0.78 -10.82 20.35
CA ALA A 95 2.10 -10.28 20.05
C ALA A 95 2.12 -9.42 18.76
N SER A 96 1.40 -9.83 17.72
CA SER A 96 1.26 -9.05 16.49
C SER A 96 0.49 -7.76 16.75
N GLU A 97 -0.58 -7.82 17.54
CA GLU A 97 -1.35 -6.63 17.92
C GLU A 97 -0.48 -5.59 18.65
N LYS A 98 0.29 -6.03 19.66
CA LYS A 98 1.23 -5.16 20.38
C LYS A 98 2.28 -4.55 19.46
N LEU A 99 2.79 -5.34 18.51
CA LEU A 99 3.78 -4.85 17.54
C LEU A 99 3.20 -3.79 16.62
N MET A 100 2.00 -4.00 16.06
CA MET A 100 1.35 -3.02 15.19
C MET A 100 1.05 -1.73 15.96
N SER A 101 0.57 -1.83 17.21
CA SER A 101 0.35 -0.67 18.07
C SER A 101 1.62 0.17 18.30
N VAL A 102 2.77 -0.48 18.54
CA VAL A 102 4.06 0.22 18.69
C VAL A 102 4.49 0.88 17.38
N LEU A 103 4.37 0.17 16.25
CA LEU A 103 4.68 0.71 14.92
C LEU A 103 3.86 1.97 14.63
N ASP A 104 2.56 1.92 14.89
CA ASP A 104 1.65 3.04 14.66
C ASP A 104 1.94 4.21 15.60
N THR A 105 2.23 3.93 16.88
CA THR A 105 2.63 4.97 17.85
C THR A 105 3.88 5.72 17.40
N VAL A 106 4.89 5.00 16.92
CA VAL A 106 6.14 5.61 16.43
C VAL A 106 5.86 6.43 15.16
N ASN A 107 5.09 5.88 14.21
CA ASN A 107 4.72 6.59 12.99
C ASN A 107 3.84 7.82 13.25
N ALA A 108 2.95 7.80 14.23
CA ALA A 108 2.15 8.94 14.62
C ALA A 108 3.01 10.05 15.24
N ARG A 109 4.00 9.68 16.06
CA ARG A 109 4.88 10.64 16.77
C ARG A 109 5.92 11.28 15.87
N TRP A 110 6.53 10.52 14.97
CA TRP A 110 7.70 10.96 14.19
C TRP A 110 7.39 11.23 12.71
N GLY A 111 6.16 10.97 12.29
CA GLY A 111 5.69 11.17 10.92
C GLY A 111 5.47 9.85 10.18
N ARG A 112 4.52 9.88 9.24
CA ARG A 112 4.13 8.70 8.45
C ARG A 112 5.34 8.15 7.69
N GLY A 113 5.56 6.83 7.82
CA GLY A 113 6.65 6.14 7.13
C GLY A 113 8.00 6.20 7.84
N THR A 114 8.05 6.69 9.09
CA THR A 114 9.25 6.62 9.95
C THR A 114 9.66 5.16 10.15
N MET A 115 8.72 4.31 10.55
CA MET A 115 8.87 2.87 10.55
C MET A 115 8.07 2.26 9.40
N ARG A 116 8.74 1.40 8.66
CA ARG A 116 8.20 0.66 7.51
C ARG A 116 8.79 -0.74 7.48
N LEU A 117 8.15 -1.63 6.76
CA LEU A 117 8.71 -2.95 6.49
C LEU A 117 10.02 -2.82 5.70
N ALA A 118 11.00 -3.66 6.04
CA ALA A 118 12.31 -3.66 5.37
C ALA A 118 12.21 -3.99 3.86
N SER A 119 11.13 -4.64 3.44
CA SER A 119 10.84 -4.89 2.02
C SER A 119 10.53 -3.62 1.22
N VAL A 120 10.21 -2.50 1.90
CA VAL A 120 9.92 -1.23 1.25
C VAL A 120 11.20 -0.39 1.19
N PRO A 121 11.72 -0.05 -0.02
CA PRO A 121 12.92 0.77 -0.14
C PRO A 121 12.72 2.16 0.45
N VAL A 122 13.83 2.77 0.87
CA VAL A 122 13.84 4.12 1.47
C VAL A 122 13.34 5.15 0.47
N ASP A 123 13.86 5.08 -0.75
CA ASP A 123 13.50 5.93 -1.88
C ASP A 123 13.02 5.06 -3.05
N PRO A 124 11.70 4.83 -3.19
CA PRO A 124 11.17 4.02 -4.28
C PRO A 124 11.22 4.79 -5.61
N SER A 125 11.82 4.18 -6.63
CA SER A 125 11.85 4.72 -8.01
C SER A 125 10.47 4.86 -8.66
N TRP A 126 9.45 4.21 -8.10
CA TRP A 126 8.04 4.31 -8.50
C TRP A 126 7.28 5.43 -7.76
N GLY A 127 7.97 6.29 -7.01
CA GLY A 127 7.41 7.49 -6.40
C GLY A 127 6.78 8.45 -7.42
N MET A 128 5.99 9.40 -6.92
CA MET A 128 5.30 10.37 -7.77
C MET A 128 6.30 11.17 -8.61
N ARG A 129 6.32 10.96 -9.94
CA ARG A 129 7.15 11.73 -10.87
C ARG A 129 6.58 13.14 -11.02
N ARG A 130 7.30 14.13 -10.50
CA ARG A 130 6.92 15.56 -10.51
C ARG A 130 7.83 16.41 -11.42
N GLU A 131 8.56 15.78 -12.32
CA GLU A 131 9.55 16.43 -13.21
C GLU A 131 8.93 17.50 -14.13
N MET A 132 7.63 17.38 -14.43
CA MET A 132 6.88 18.33 -15.27
C MET A 132 5.98 19.26 -14.45
N MET A 133 6.18 19.39 -13.13
CA MET A 133 5.44 20.36 -12.35
C MET A 133 5.91 21.78 -12.69
N SER A 134 4.96 22.68 -12.94
CA SER A 134 5.24 24.11 -12.98
C SER A 134 5.76 24.57 -11.61
N GLN A 135 6.61 25.58 -11.60
CA GLN A 135 7.08 26.20 -10.37
C GLN A 135 5.90 26.71 -9.53
N SER A 136 6.03 26.54 -8.22
CA SER A 136 5.02 26.79 -7.20
C SER A 136 5.10 28.24 -6.74
N PHE A 137 5.00 29.18 -7.69
CA PHE A 137 5.22 30.62 -7.48
C PHE A 137 4.41 31.22 -6.32
N THR A 138 3.23 30.68 -6.02
CA THR A 138 2.34 31.19 -4.98
C THR A 138 2.51 30.53 -3.62
N THR A 139 3.21 29.39 -3.55
CA THR A 139 3.28 28.57 -2.33
C THR A 139 4.71 28.29 -1.85
N ARG A 140 5.73 28.60 -2.66
CA ARG A 140 7.15 28.45 -2.28
C ARG A 140 7.93 29.69 -2.67
N MET A 141 8.47 30.38 -1.67
CA MET A 141 9.25 31.60 -1.90
C MET A 141 10.56 31.34 -2.65
N ASP A 142 11.16 30.17 -2.48
CA ASP A 142 12.40 29.78 -3.17
C ASP A 142 12.19 29.51 -4.67
N GLU A 143 10.94 29.37 -5.12
CA GLU A 143 10.56 29.18 -6.51
C GLU A 143 10.10 30.49 -7.17
N LEU A 144 10.23 31.64 -6.48
CA LEU A 144 9.97 32.97 -7.04
C LEU A 144 11.13 33.45 -7.92
N TRP A 145 10.81 34.29 -8.89
CA TRP A 145 11.84 34.95 -9.70
C TRP A 145 12.65 35.93 -8.86
N THR A 146 13.97 35.72 -8.83
CA THR A 146 14.91 36.65 -8.21
C THR A 146 15.35 37.67 -9.26
N VAL A 147 15.05 38.95 -9.01
CA VAL A 147 15.45 40.05 -9.88
C VAL A 147 16.53 40.86 -9.15
N TYR A 148 17.71 40.97 -9.75
CA TYR A 148 18.79 41.79 -9.21
C TYR A 148 18.65 43.20 -9.76
N CYS A 149 18.64 44.21 -8.88
CA CYS A 149 18.63 45.62 -9.28
C CYS A 149 20.06 46.17 -9.17
N THR A 150 20.52 46.83 -10.24
CA THR A 150 21.78 47.58 -10.31
C THR A 150 21.60 49.03 -9.93
#